data_AF-A0A7X3IMY3-F1
#
_entry.id   AF-A0A7X3IMY3-F1
#
_cell.length_a   1.000
_cell.length_b   1.000
_cell.length_c   1.000
_cell.angle_alpha   90.00
_cell.angle_beta   90.00
_cell.angle_gamma   90.00
#
_symmetry.space_group_name_H-M   'P 1'
#
loop_
_entity.id
_entity.type
_entity.pdbx_description
1 polymer ?
#
loop_
_entity_poly.entity_id
_entity_poly.type
_entity_poly.pdbx_seq_one_letter_code
_entity_poly.pdbx_strand_id
1 'polypeptide(L)'
;MAEKEEDRSTFQGVVRLAMTLPQTAAEAVKGKYACWKASQLLTKERRPFGWKESAAHSIRDQLERLLSDRSRIRDSAFGKEEAAAPLLPEDRDIVQRIRISALEANRSNITRTEAYYECYLEFPELHWAFLAHMVSRNAGWNMTDLKGGLLSDVVADQFREDMYQMLERSNALIFLDAYPQLLLYMHSRKLGRSLFHLLPEFRVSAFMRPFWERFWIERDSALLAVGLIINEQNYIEGRVVQNSYFQKNILRSPAFTLHGRFQMNQVIFPMLVKKEIRTDQEDASEPPSAKSEESRENTGHEEETCLNGCRGMVGLVLEQFSNLEERIAFGKALYAMLFGYKDVLNGVQAFAAETEHRGSRQEYWPKLFTSDKKAALNSPGESSELLKSEWLPPGKRLYSPSLNEVWHDVPYEPITRYDWFKSRSAIDQVTRPKRPVWIEMTHAHRYAVQKTALTHDAERAVTK
;
A
#
# COMPACT_ATOMS: atom_id res chain seq x y z
N MET A 1 27.29 -40.35 29.23
CA MET A 1 27.13 -40.61 27.78
C MET A 1 26.18 -39.62 27.11
N ALA A 2 25.18 -39.06 27.81
CA ALA A 2 24.24 -38.07 27.27
C ALA A 2 24.87 -36.72 26.85
N GLU A 3 25.83 -36.17 27.59
CA GLU A 3 26.48 -34.88 27.24
C GLU A 3 27.29 -34.91 25.93
N LYS A 4 27.76 -36.09 25.49
CA LYS A 4 28.53 -36.22 24.23
C LYS A 4 27.64 -36.31 22.98
N GLU A 5 26.35 -36.63 23.13
CA GLU A 5 25.40 -36.68 22.01
C GLU A 5 24.76 -35.32 21.72
N GLU A 6 24.51 -34.53 22.76
CA GLU A 6 23.95 -33.17 22.66
C GLU A 6 24.93 -32.20 21.98
N ASP A 7 26.22 -32.28 22.30
CA ASP A 7 27.28 -31.47 21.71
C ASP A 7 27.53 -31.82 20.22
N ARG A 8 27.32 -33.10 19.86
CA ARG A 8 27.46 -33.60 18.47
C ARG A 8 26.29 -33.19 17.59
N SER A 9 25.07 -33.17 18.14
CA SER A 9 23.86 -32.67 17.49
C SER A 9 23.95 -31.17 17.19
N THR A 10 24.42 -30.40 18.17
CA THR A 10 24.60 -28.94 18.06
C THR A 10 25.69 -28.59 17.05
N PHE A 11 26.82 -29.30 17.07
CA PHE A 11 27.89 -29.15 16.09
C PHE A 11 27.47 -29.54 14.66
N GLN A 12 26.69 -30.62 14.50
CA GLN A 12 26.12 -31.01 13.19
C GLN A 12 25.10 -29.98 12.68
N GLY A 13 24.30 -29.36 13.56
CA GLY A 13 23.42 -28.25 13.21
C GLY A 13 24.16 -27.02 12.72
N VAL A 14 25.27 -26.64 13.39
CA VAL A 14 26.13 -25.51 12.99
C VAL A 14 26.87 -25.78 11.69
N VAL A 15 27.39 -26.99 11.48
CA VAL A 15 28.05 -27.38 10.22
C VAL A 15 27.06 -27.42 9.06
N ARG A 16 25.83 -27.92 9.29
CA ARG A 16 24.77 -27.92 8.27
C ARG A 16 24.33 -26.50 7.92
N LEU A 17 24.25 -25.59 8.90
CA LEU A 17 23.98 -24.17 8.68
C LEU A 17 25.12 -23.49 7.91
N ALA A 18 26.38 -23.81 8.24
CA ALA A 18 27.56 -23.27 7.55
C ALA A 18 27.66 -23.75 6.09
N MET A 19 27.24 -25.00 5.81
CA MET A 19 27.24 -25.58 4.47
C MET A 19 26.07 -25.12 3.59
N THR A 20 24.98 -24.63 4.18
CA THR A 20 23.85 -24.04 3.42
C THR A 20 24.06 -22.55 3.13
N LEU A 21 24.88 -21.83 3.91
CA LEU A 21 25.16 -20.40 3.69
C LEU A 21 25.61 -20.05 2.26
N PRO A 22 26.51 -20.79 1.58
CA PRO A 22 26.90 -20.49 0.21
C PRO A 22 25.78 -20.70 -0.81
N GLN A 23 24.94 -21.74 -0.62
CA GLN A 23 23.79 -22.01 -1.48
C GLN A 23 22.70 -20.95 -1.27
N THR A 24 22.39 -20.60 -0.03
CA THR A 24 21.45 -19.52 0.32
C THR A 24 21.94 -18.17 -0.20
N ALA A 25 23.24 -17.89 -0.15
CA ALA A 25 23.83 -16.70 -0.74
C ALA A 25 23.74 -16.70 -2.27
N ALA A 26 24.02 -17.83 -2.93
CA ALA A 26 23.91 -17.98 -4.37
C ALA A 26 22.46 -17.84 -4.87
N GLU A 27 21.48 -18.41 -4.16
CA GLU A 27 20.06 -18.23 -4.45
C GLU A 27 19.59 -16.79 -4.22
N ALA A 28 20.06 -16.13 -3.16
CA ALA A 28 19.78 -14.71 -2.93
C ALA A 28 20.34 -13.82 -4.05
N VAL A 29 21.53 -14.14 -4.58
CA VAL A 29 22.12 -13.42 -5.73
C VAL A 29 21.36 -13.70 -7.03
N LYS A 30 20.99 -14.95 -7.30
CA LYS A 30 20.14 -15.32 -8.45
C LYS A 30 18.78 -14.63 -8.39
N GLY A 31 18.15 -14.59 -7.22
CA GLY A 31 16.88 -13.89 -6.99
C GLY A 31 16.98 -12.39 -7.23
N LYS A 32 18.06 -11.75 -6.77
CA LYS A 32 18.32 -10.33 -7.07
C LYS A 32 18.51 -10.07 -8.57
N TYR A 33 19.19 -10.96 -9.28
CA TYR A 33 19.36 -10.86 -10.73
C TYR A 33 18.06 -11.06 -11.51
N ALA A 34 17.22 -12.01 -11.08
CA ALA A 34 15.89 -12.21 -11.67
C ALA A 34 14.99 -10.98 -11.46
N CYS A 35 14.94 -10.46 -10.23
CA CYS A 35 14.23 -9.22 -9.88
C CYS A 35 14.72 -8.03 -10.72
N TRP A 36 16.04 -7.92 -10.94
CA TRP A 36 16.61 -6.90 -11.80
C TRP A 36 16.06 -6.98 -13.24
N LYS A 37 16.17 -8.16 -13.87
CA LYS A 37 15.69 -8.37 -15.24
C LYS A 37 14.20 -8.10 -15.38
N ALA A 38 13.40 -8.62 -14.44
CA ALA A 38 11.96 -8.41 -14.45
C ALA A 38 11.60 -6.93 -14.24
N SER A 39 12.28 -6.23 -13.34
CA SER A 39 12.12 -4.78 -13.16
C SER A 39 12.50 -4.00 -14.43
N GLN A 40 13.54 -4.41 -15.17
CA GLN A 40 13.90 -3.74 -16.43
C GLN A 40 12.78 -3.82 -17.48
N LEU A 41 12.10 -4.96 -17.58
CA LEU A 41 10.96 -5.11 -18.50
C LEU A 41 9.80 -4.20 -18.08
N LEU A 42 9.46 -4.18 -16.79
CA LEU A 42 8.37 -3.35 -16.24
C LEU A 42 8.65 -1.84 -16.32
N THR A 43 9.92 -1.44 -16.36
CA THR A 43 10.34 -0.04 -16.38
C THR A 43 10.66 0.51 -17.78
N LYS A 44 10.46 -0.31 -18.83
CA LYS A 44 10.74 0.02 -20.22
C LYS A 44 9.89 1.18 -20.74
N GLU A 45 8.56 1.08 -20.61
CA GLU A 45 7.62 2.10 -21.10
C GLU A 45 7.29 3.14 -20.03
N ARG A 46 7.98 4.28 -20.07
CA ARG A 46 7.81 5.38 -19.12
C ARG A 46 6.67 6.31 -19.54
N ARG A 47 5.82 6.67 -18.57
CA ARG A 47 4.78 7.70 -18.72
C ARG A 47 5.25 9.03 -18.14
N PRO A 48 5.07 10.17 -18.82
CA PRO A 48 5.35 11.48 -18.24
C PRO A 48 4.38 11.76 -17.08
N PHE A 49 4.87 12.40 -16.02
CA PHE A 49 4.03 12.77 -14.87
C PHE A 49 3.19 14.04 -15.11
N GLY A 50 3.51 14.83 -16.14
CA GLY A 50 2.95 16.18 -16.29
C GLY A 50 3.48 17.21 -15.28
N TRP A 51 4.43 16.84 -14.42
CA TRP A 51 5.03 17.73 -13.41
C TRP A 51 5.60 19.02 -14.02
N LYS A 52 5.00 20.16 -13.68
CA LYS A 52 5.48 21.49 -14.06
C LYS A 52 6.29 22.13 -12.93
N GLU A 53 7.58 22.30 -13.15
CA GLU A 53 8.47 22.86 -12.14
C GLU A 53 8.14 24.33 -11.80
N SER A 54 7.63 25.11 -12.76
CA SER A 54 7.13 26.47 -12.51
C SER A 54 5.88 26.49 -11.61
N ALA A 55 4.99 25.51 -11.76
CA ALA A 55 3.83 25.36 -10.89
C ALA A 55 4.24 24.98 -9.46
N ALA A 56 5.20 24.06 -9.33
CA ALA A 56 5.78 23.67 -8.05
C ALA A 56 6.47 24.85 -7.34
N HIS A 57 7.30 25.63 -8.06
CA HIS A 57 7.89 26.87 -7.52
C HIS A 57 6.83 27.84 -7.02
N SER A 58 5.81 28.11 -7.82
CA SER A 58 4.72 29.02 -7.44
C SER A 58 3.96 28.55 -6.20
N ILE A 59 3.74 27.24 -6.03
CA ILE A 59 3.15 26.68 -4.81
C ILE A 59 4.08 26.90 -3.61
N ARG A 60 5.39 26.66 -3.76
CA ARG A 60 6.37 26.90 -2.69
C ARG A 60 6.33 28.37 -2.24
N ASP A 61 6.32 29.33 -3.17
CA ASP A 61 6.22 30.76 -2.87
C ASP A 61 4.91 31.11 -2.13
N GLN A 62 3.78 30.53 -2.54
CA GLN A 62 2.49 30.74 -1.88
C GLN A 62 2.49 30.20 -0.44
N LEU A 63 3.07 29.01 -0.23
CA LEU A 63 3.22 28.40 1.09
C LEU A 63 4.12 29.22 2.01
N GLU A 64 5.22 29.78 1.49
CA GLU A 64 6.10 30.68 2.26
C GLU A 64 5.39 31.96 2.69
N ARG A 65 4.59 32.56 1.81
CA ARG A 65 3.76 33.73 2.14
C ARG A 65 2.74 33.39 3.23
N LEU A 66 2.03 32.26 3.09
CA LEU A 66 1.07 31.78 4.10
C LEU A 66 1.72 31.60 5.49
N LEU A 67 2.93 31.03 5.56
CA LEU A 67 3.67 30.93 6.83
C LEU A 67 4.06 32.30 7.39
N SER A 68 4.52 33.21 6.53
CA SER A 68 4.94 34.55 6.93
C SER A 68 3.77 35.36 7.48
N ASP A 69 2.61 35.30 6.82
CA ASP A 69 1.39 36.00 7.23
C ASP A 69 0.86 35.44 8.57
N ARG A 70 0.89 34.11 8.75
CA ARG A 70 0.53 33.48 10.03
C ARG A 70 1.45 33.89 11.18
N SER A 71 2.76 34.02 10.93
CA SER A 71 3.70 34.52 11.94
C SER A 71 3.35 35.94 12.33
N ARG A 72 3.13 36.83 11.35
CA ARG A 72 2.75 38.23 11.59
C ARG A 72 1.46 38.35 12.38
N ILE A 73 0.43 37.58 12.01
CA ILE A 73 -0.86 37.58 12.72
C ILE A 73 -0.66 37.14 14.17
N ARG A 74 0.07 36.04 14.41
CA ARG A 74 0.38 35.57 15.76
C ARG A 74 1.13 36.61 16.60
N ASP A 75 2.08 37.32 16.00
CA ASP A 75 2.89 38.32 16.70
C ASP A 75 2.11 39.63 16.95
N SER A 76 1.07 39.90 16.13
CA SER A 76 0.18 41.07 16.24
C SER A 76 -1.07 40.85 17.12
N ALA A 77 -1.52 39.60 17.30
CA ALA A 77 -2.78 39.27 17.94
C ALA A 77 -2.60 38.76 19.38
N PHE A 78 -2.71 39.67 20.35
CA PHE A 78 -3.16 39.31 21.70
C PHE A 78 -4.66 38.95 21.65
N GLY A 79 -4.98 37.68 21.37
CA GLY A 79 -6.15 37.00 21.91
C GLY A 79 -7.55 37.33 21.38
N LYS A 80 -7.75 37.53 20.07
CA LYS A 80 -9.08 37.34 19.45
C LYS A 80 -8.98 36.56 18.14
N GLU A 81 -9.41 35.31 18.15
CA GLU A 81 -9.79 34.61 16.91
C GLU A 81 -10.97 35.38 16.32
N GLU A 82 -10.79 36.06 15.19
CA GLU A 82 -11.90 36.60 14.43
C GLU A 82 -12.83 35.45 14.04
N ALA A 83 -14.09 35.54 14.47
CA ALA A 83 -15.10 34.56 14.12
C ALA A 83 -15.25 34.51 12.60
N ALA A 84 -15.08 33.32 12.02
CA ALA A 84 -15.24 33.11 10.59
C ALA A 84 -16.62 33.61 10.12
N ALA A 85 -16.65 34.26 8.97
CA ALA A 85 -17.89 34.75 8.38
C ALA A 85 -18.89 33.57 8.22
N PRO A 86 -20.20 33.78 8.48
CA PRO A 86 -21.18 32.71 8.38
C PRO A 86 -21.24 32.15 6.95
N LEU A 87 -21.18 30.82 6.81
CA LEU A 87 -21.35 30.16 5.51
C LEU A 87 -22.71 30.48 4.90
N LEU A 88 -22.74 30.61 3.57
CA LEU A 88 -23.97 30.67 2.79
C LEU A 88 -24.79 29.38 2.97
N PRO A 89 -26.14 29.42 2.85
CA PRO A 89 -26.97 28.22 3.00
C PRO A 89 -26.57 27.06 2.07
N GLU A 90 -26.24 27.35 0.81
CA GLU A 90 -25.77 26.36 -0.17
C GLU A 90 -24.44 25.71 0.27
N ASP A 91 -23.50 26.52 0.76
CA ASP A 91 -22.21 26.03 1.27
C ASP A 91 -22.40 25.12 2.49
N ARG A 92 -23.34 25.46 3.39
CA ARG A 92 -23.67 24.61 4.55
C ARG A 92 -24.19 23.25 4.13
N ASP A 93 -25.09 23.21 3.15
CA ASP A 93 -25.67 21.98 2.62
C ASP A 93 -24.61 21.09 1.95
N ILE A 94 -23.71 21.69 1.14
CA ILE A 94 -22.56 20.98 0.55
C ILE A 94 -21.65 20.40 1.64
N VAL A 95 -21.26 21.22 2.63
CA VAL A 95 -20.39 20.79 3.73
C VAL A 95 -21.04 19.65 4.53
N GLN A 96 -22.34 19.75 4.82
CA GLN A 96 -23.07 18.72 5.55
C GLN A 96 -23.12 17.40 4.77
N ARG A 97 -23.47 17.44 3.47
CA ARG A 97 -23.46 16.24 2.62
C ARG A 97 -22.10 15.57 2.59
N ILE A 98 -21.03 16.33 2.34
CA ILE A 98 -19.66 15.79 2.29
C ILE A 98 -19.28 15.16 3.64
N ARG A 99 -19.61 15.80 4.77
CA ARG A 99 -19.32 15.24 6.10
C ARG A 99 -20.05 13.91 6.34
N ILE A 100 -21.33 13.83 5.96
CA ILE A 100 -22.12 12.59 6.10
C ILE A 100 -21.50 11.48 5.25
N SER A 101 -21.27 11.74 3.96
CA SER A 101 -20.68 10.75 3.05
C SER A 101 -19.28 10.32 3.50
N ALA A 102 -18.47 11.24 4.02
CA ALA A 102 -17.15 10.90 4.55
C ALA A 102 -17.23 10.02 5.78
N LEU A 103 -18.16 10.26 6.71
CA LEU A 103 -18.35 9.42 7.89
C LEU A 103 -18.88 8.02 7.52
N GLU A 104 -19.82 7.94 6.60
CA GLU A 104 -20.37 6.67 6.11
C GLU A 104 -19.30 5.83 5.42
N ALA A 105 -18.52 6.43 4.53
CA ALA A 105 -17.43 5.73 3.84
C ALA A 105 -16.25 5.41 4.78
N ASN A 106 -16.07 6.14 5.88
CA ASN A 106 -15.01 5.90 6.86
C ASN A 106 -15.27 4.70 7.79
N ARG A 107 -16.44 4.04 7.70
CA ARG A 107 -16.87 2.95 8.60
C ARG A 107 -15.82 1.85 8.78
N SER A 108 -15.23 1.35 7.71
CA SER A 108 -14.21 0.30 7.76
C SER A 108 -13.14 0.49 6.67
N ASN A 109 -12.03 -0.26 6.76
CA ASN A 109 -11.02 -0.25 5.69
C ASN A 109 -11.62 -0.63 4.33
N ILE A 110 -12.59 -1.55 4.28
CA ILE A 110 -13.24 -1.97 3.04
C ILE A 110 -13.99 -0.79 2.39
N THR A 111 -14.84 -0.09 3.14
CA THR A 111 -15.64 1.03 2.60
C THR A 111 -14.76 2.21 2.18
N ARG A 112 -13.68 2.48 2.92
CA ARG A 112 -12.71 3.54 2.58
C ARG A 112 -11.96 3.22 1.29
N THR A 113 -11.49 1.99 1.19
CA THR A 113 -10.75 1.51 0.03
C THR A 113 -11.61 1.58 -1.24
N GLU A 114 -12.88 1.17 -1.16
CA GLU A 114 -13.80 1.26 -2.29
C GLU A 114 -14.09 2.71 -2.68
N ALA A 115 -14.36 3.59 -1.71
CA ALA A 115 -14.65 5.00 -1.97
C ALA A 115 -13.52 5.72 -2.73
N TYR A 116 -12.25 5.38 -2.44
CA TYR A 116 -11.12 5.88 -3.22
C TYR A 116 -11.12 5.38 -4.68
N TYR A 117 -11.54 4.13 -4.91
CA TYR A 117 -11.61 3.56 -6.24
C TYR A 117 -12.72 4.23 -7.06
N GLU A 118 -13.90 4.40 -6.47
CA GLU A 118 -15.03 5.10 -7.09
C GLU A 118 -14.65 6.54 -7.49
N CYS A 119 -13.97 7.28 -6.61
CA CYS A 119 -13.44 8.61 -6.93
C CYS A 119 -12.55 8.59 -8.18
N TYR A 120 -11.68 7.59 -8.30
CA TYR A 120 -10.75 7.49 -9.42
C TYR A 120 -11.45 7.05 -10.72
N LEU A 121 -12.41 6.13 -10.63
CA LEU A 121 -13.19 5.70 -11.80
C LEU A 121 -14.00 6.86 -12.37
N GLU A 122 -14.59 7.71 -11.53
CA GLU A 122 -15.35 8.89 -11.97
C GLU A 122 -14.44 10.04 -12.42
N PHE A 123 -13.29 10.24 -11.75
CA PHE A 123 -12.34 11.32 -12.05
C PHE A 123 -10.89 10.80 -12.13
N PRO A 124 -10.48 10.22 -13.28
CA PRO A 124 -9.17 9.59 -13.46
C PRO A 124 -7.97 10.53 -13.29
N GLU A 125 -8.17 11.84 -13.32
CA GLU A 125 -7.15 12.84 -12.98
C GLU A 125 -6.79 12.87 -11.48
N LEU A 126 -7.62 12.31 -10.60
CA LEU A 126 -7.34 12.17 -9.17
C LEU A 126 -6.41 10.98 -8.91
N HIS A 127 -5.18 11.03 -9.45
CA HIS A 127 -4.21 9.94 -9.32
C HIS A 127 -3.99 9.48 -7.88
N TRP A 128 -4.02 10.41 -6.91
CA TRP A 128 -3.86 10.08 -5.49
C TRP A 128 -4.96 9.16 -4.98
N ALA A 129 -6.21 9.28 -5.47
CA ALA A 129 -7.30 8.40 -5.06
C ALA A 129 -7.00 6.94 -5.44
N PHE A 130 -6.49 6.67 -6.65
CA PHE A 130 -6.10 5.31 -7.02
C PHE A 130 -4.89 4.80 -6.23
N LEU A 131 -3.91 5.66 -5.96
CA LEU A 131 -2.79 5.30 -5.10
C LEU A 131 -3.28 4.93 -3.69
N ALA A 132 -4.16 5.76 -3.11
CA ALA A 132 -4.74 5.53 -1.80
C ALA A 132 -5.59 4.26 -1.76
N HIS A 133 -6.35 3.95 -2.81
CA HIS A 133 -7.03 2.66 -2.98
C HIS A 133 -6.04 1.49 -2.83
N MET A 134 -4.97 1.48 -3.64
CA MET A 134 -4.01 0.37 -3.64
C MET A 134 -3.21 0.26 -2.34
N VAL A 135 -2.85 1.38 -1.71
CA VAL A 135 -2.17 1.40 -0.39
C VAL A 135 -3.13 0.96 0.72
N SER A 136 -4.39 1.37 0.69
CA SER A 136 -5.41 0.99 1.66
C SER A 136 -5.73 -0.51 1.58
N ARG A 137 -5.71 -1.11 0.37
CA ARG A 137 -5.77 -2.57 0.22
C ARG A 137 -4.61 -3.28 0.91
N ASN A 138 -3.41 -2.68 0.90
CA ASN A 138 -2.27 -3.24 1.61
C ASN A 138 -2.49 -3.19 3.12
N ALA A 139 -3.02 -2.09 3.63
CA ALA A 139 -3.38 -1.98 5.03
C ALA A 139 -4.43 -3.03 5.44
N GLY A 140 -5.41 -3.33 4.58
CA GLY A 140 -6.43 -4.35 4.82
C GLY A 140 -5.84 -5.73 5.12
N TRP A 141 -4.97 -6.26 4.24
CA TRP A 141 -4.34 -7.56 4.49
C TRP A 141 -3.33 -7.55 5.63
N ASN A 142 -2.66 -6.42 5.88
CA ASN A 142 -1.81 -6.29 7.06
C ASN A 142 -2.63 -6.42 8.35
N MET A 143 -3.85 -5.88 8.39
CA MET A 143 -4.75 -6.03 9.53
C MET A 143 -5.22 -7.48 9.71
N THR A 144 -5.64 -8.17 8.63
CA THR A 144 -6.14 -9.55 8.74
C THR A 144 -5.05 -10.54 9.11
N ASP A 145 -3.83 -10.34 8.62
CA ASP A 145 -2.71 -11.22 8.89
C ASP A 145 -2.31 -11.25 10.35
N LEU A 146 -2.61 -10.20 11.14
CA LEU A 146 -2.47 -10.22 12.60
C LEU A 146 -3.25 -11.38 13.25
N LYS A 147 -4.32 -11.86 12.59
CA LYS A 147 -5.12 -13.04 12.98
C LYS A 147 -5.01 -14.19 11.96
N GLY A 148 -4.05 -14.09 11.03
CA GLY A 148 -3.70 -15.14 10.08
C GLY A 148 -2.73 -16.15 10.66
N GLY A 149 -2.66 -17.34 10.05
CA GLY A 149 -2.01 -18.52 10.68
C GLY A 149 -0.52 -18.34 10.98
N LEU A 150 0.21 -17.55 10.19
CA LEU A 150 1.64 -17.37 10.40
C LEU A 150 1.99 -16.39 11.53
N LEU A 151 1.16 -15.38 11.79
CA LEU A 151 1.49 -14.30 12.73
C LEU A 151 0.75 -14.44 14.05
N SER A 152 -0.47 -15.02 14.04
CA SER A 152 -1.28 -15.20 15.24
C SER A 152 -0.58 -15.98 16.35
N ASP A 153 0.31 -16.89 15.96
CA ASP A 153 0.96 -17.86 16.85
C ASP A 153 2.34 -17.39 17.33
N VAL A 154 2.91 -16.38 16.68
CA VAL A 154 4.24 -15.82 16.99
C VAL A 154 4.11 -14.55 17.85
N VAL A 155 2.96 -13.89 17.76
CA VAL A 155 2.78 -12.55 18.32
C VAL A 155 1.68 -12.57 19.37
N ALA A 156 1.97 -12.02 20.55
CA ALA A 156 1.03 -11.93 21.65
C ALA A 156 -0.27 -11.19 21.26
N ASP A 157 -1.40 -11.64 21.80
CA ASP A 157 -2.74 -11.10 21.50
C ASP A 157 -2.81 -9.58 21.69
N GLN A 158 -2.29 -9.05 22.81
CA GLN A 158 -2.33 -7.61 23.07
C GLN A 158 -1.57 -6.80 22.01
N PHE A 159 -0.41 -7.29 21.57
CA PHE A 159 0.38 -6.59 20.54
C PHE A 159 -0.35 -6.59 19.19
N ARG A 160 -1.07 -7.68 18.85
CA ARG A 160 -1.90 -7.75 17.65
C ARG A 160 -3.05 -6.75 17.69
N GLU A 161 -3.73 -6.63 18.83
CA GLU A 161 -4.80 -5.65 19.03
C GLU A 161 -4.27 -4.22 18.93
N ASP A 162 -3.11 -3.92 19.54
CA ASP A 162 -2.48 -2.60 19.46
C ASP A 162 -2.05 -2.27 18.01
N MET A 163 -1.45 -3.24 17.31
CA MET A 163 -1.09 -3.11 15.88
C MET A 163 -2.31 -2.84 15.01
N TYR A 164 -3.40 -3.59 15.21
CA TYR A 164 -4.65 -3.37 14.50
C TYR A 164 -5.17 -1.96 14.75
N GLN A 165 -5.24 -1.51 16.01
CA GLN A 165 -5.68 -0.16 16.36
C GLN A 165 -4.81 0.92 15.70
N MET A 166 -3.49 0.75 15.68
CA MET A 166 -2.59 1.70 15.04
C MET A 166 -2.83 1.78 13.52
N LEU A 167 -2.92 0.62 12.85
CA LEU A 167 -3.19 0.55 11.41
C LEU A 167 -4.55 1.16 11.08
N GLU A 168 -5.59 0.73 11.78
CA GLU A 168 -6.97 1.14 11.52
C GLU A 168 -7.17 2.62 11.80
N ARG A 169 -6.61 3.13 12.90
CA ARG A 169 -6.60 4.57 13.20
C ARG A 169 -5.84 5.38 12.15
N SER A 170 -4.69 4.91 11.68
CA SER A 170 -3.92 5.60 10.65
C SER A 170 -4.75 5.77 9.38
N ASN A 171 -5.33 4.67 8.88
CA ASN A 171 -6.11 4.67 7.65
C ASN A 171 -7.38 5.53 7.77
N ALA A 172 -8.08 5.46 8.91
CA ALA A 172 -9.27 6.28 9.16
C ALA A 172 -8.93 7.78 9.23
N LEU A 173 -7.85 8.15 9.92
CA LEU A 173 -7.43 9.55 10.03
C LEU A 173 -7.02 10.14 8.67
N ILE A 174 -6.29 9.37 7.86
CA ILE A 174 -5.93 9.75 6.49
C ILE A 174 -7.19 9.98 5.66
N PHE A 175 -8.14 9.05 5.73
CA PHE A 175 -9.38 9.14 4.97
C PHE A 175 -10.24 10.33 5.38
N LEU A 176 -10.41 10.58 6.68
CA LEU A 176 -11.18 11.71 7.18
C LEU A 176 -10.59 13.07 6.82
N ASP A 177 -9.29 13.14 6.53
CA ASP A 177 -8.66 14.36 6.01
C ASP A 177 -8.74 14.45 4.48
N ALA A 178 -8.37 13.40 3.76
CA ALA A 178 -8.22 13.44 2.31
C ALA A 178 -9.55 13.28 1.54
N TYR A 179 -10.43 12.37 1.96
CA TYR A 179 -11.66 12.06 1.22
C TYR A 179 -12.62 13.25 1.09
N PRO A 180 -12.85 14.08 2.14
CA PRO A 180 -13.64 15.31 1.97
C PRO A 180 -13.06 16.27 0.93
N GLN A 181 -11.73 16.32 0.78
CA GLN A 181 -11.07 17.15 -0.24
C GLN A 181 -11.38 16.64 -1.65
N LEU A 182 -11.35 15.32 -1.85
CA LEU A 182 -11.71 14.68 -3.12
C LEU A 182 -13.18 14.95 -3.45
N LEU A 183 -14.09 14.72 -2.50
CA LEU A 183 -15.52 15.00 -2.68
C LEU A 183 -15.79 16.48 -3.01
N LEU A 184 -15.07 17.40 -2.37
CA LEU A 184 -15.18 18.83 -2.65
C LEU A 184 -14.74 19.17 -4.09
N TYR A 185 -13.67 18.55 -4.58
CA TYR A 185 -13.26 18.68 -5.98
C TYR A 185 -14.32 18.10 -6.94
N MET A 186 -14.85 16.92 -6.65
CA MET A 186 -15.89 16.28 -7.48
C MET A 186 -17.15 17.15 -7.56
N HIS A 187 -17.58 17.74 -6.44
CA HIS A 187 -18.69 18.69 -6.41
C HIS A 187 -18.35 19.98 -7.17
N SER A 188 -17.13 20.52 -7.00
CA SER A 188 -16.66 21.68 -7.76
C SER A 188 -16.72 21.43 -9.27
N ARG A 189 -16.30 20.24 -9.71
CA ARG A 189 -16.37 19.80 -11.12
C ARG A 189 -17.80 19.73 -11.63
N LYS A 190 -18.72 19.15 -10.85
CA LYS A 190 -20.14 19.03 -11.20
C LYS A 190 -20.84 20.39 -11.30
N LEU A 191 -20.47 21.34 -10.45
CA LEU A 191 -21.02 22.71 -10.47
C LEU A 191 -20.30 23.67 -11.45
N GLY A 192 -19.14 23.28 -11.98
CA GLY A 192 -18.34 24.14 -12.87
C GLY A 192 -17.65 25.32 -12.18
N ARG A 193 -17.58 25.35 -10.85
CA ARG A 193 -16.92 26.41 -10.06
C ARG A 193 -16.10 25.84 -8.91
N SER A 194 -15.03 26.54 -8.53
CA SER A 194 -14.21 26.16 -7.37
C SER A 194 -14.98 26.34 -6.07
N LEU A 195 -14.92 25.33 -5.19
CA LEU A 195 -15.45 25.38 -3.82
C LEU A 195 -14.34 25.34 -2.74
N PHE A 196 -13.07 25.56 -3.11
CA PHE A 196 -11.94 25.38 -2.19
C PHE A 196 -11.87 26.39 -1.05
N HIS A 197 -12.71 27.42 -1.06
CA HIS A 197 -12.95 28.26 0.11
C HIS A 197 -13.55 27.47 1.29
N LEU A 198 -14.17 26.32 1.04
CA LEU A 198 -14.76 25.42 2.04
C LEU A 198 -13.77 24.41 2.66
N LEU A 199 -12.52 24.32 2.17
CA LEU A 199 -11.52 23.43 2.76
C LEU A 199 -11.36 23.58 4.29
N PRO A 200 -11.36 24.80 4.88
CA PRO A 200 -11.27 24.98 6.33
C PRO A 200 -12.42 24.34 7.12
N GLU A 201 -13.61 24.21 6.52
CA GLU A 201 -14.77 23.55 7.14
C GLU A 201 -14.52 22.05 7.35
N PHE A 202 -13.66 21.44 6.54
CA PHE A 202 -13.23 20.06 6.70
C PHE A 202 -11.95 19.94 7.54
N ARG A 203 -11.47 21.05 8.12
CA ARG A 203 -10.23 21.12 8.94
C ARG A 203 -8.97 20.69 8.19
N VAL A 204 -9.02 20.76 6.87
CA VAL A 204 -7.88 20.50 5.99
C VAL A 204 -6.81 21.56 6.26
N SER A 205 -5.55 21.13 6.33
CA SER A 205 -4.43 22.05 6.53
C SER A 205 -4.42 23.12 5.45
N ALA A 206 -4.10 24.37 5.83
CA ALA A 206 -3.94 25.45 4.85
C ALA A 206 -2.83 25.15 3.82
N PHE A 207 -1.93 24.20 4.12
CA PHE A 207 -0.97 23.66 3.18
C PHE A 207 -1.62 23.17 1.88
N MET A 208 -2.81 22.57 1.93
CA MET A 208 -3.44 21.96 0.75
C MET A 208 -4.14 22.95 -0.18
N ARG A 209 -4.47 24.16 0.29
CA ARG A 209 -5.24 25.13 -0.52
C ARG A 209 -4.52 25.51 -1.83
N PRO A 210 -3.22 25.89 -1.85
CA PRO A 210 -2.51 26.20 -3.09
C PRO A 210 -2.50 25.03 -4.10
N PHE A 211 -2.43 23.78 -3.62
CA PHE A 211 -2.45 22.61 -4.49
C PHE A 211 -3.80 22.42 -5.18
N TRP A 212 -4.90 22.55 -4.43
CA TRP A 212 -6.25 22.44 -4.98
C TRP A 212 -6.60 23.58 -5.93
N GLU A 213 -6.26 24.81 -5.58
CA GLU A 213 -6.45 25.99 -6.45
C GLU A 213 -5.65 25.85 -7.76
N ARG A 214 -4.42 25.35 -7.69
CA ARG A 214 -3.62 25.09 -8.89
C ARG A 214 -4.17 23.93 -9.71
N PHE A 215 -4.55 22.83 -9.07
CA PHE A 215 -5.16 21.68 -9.73
C PHE A 215 -6.48 22.03 -10.40
N TRP A 216 -7.24 22.98 -9.84
CA TRP A 216 -8.47 23.52 -10.44
C TRP A 216 -8.24 24.08 -11.85
N ILE A 217 -7.10 24.72 -12.07
CA ILE A 217 -6.77 25.41 -13.32
C ILE A 217 -6.04 24.47 -14.27
N GLU A 218 -5.05 23.73 -13.77
CA GLU A 218 -4.07 23.05 -14.63
C GLU A 218 -4.25 21.54 -14.75
N ARG A 219 -5.00 20.92 -13.83
CA ARG A 219 -5.16 19.46 -13.75
C ARG A 219 -3.84 18.68 -13.67
N ASP A 220 -2.81 19.26 -13.03
CA ASP A 220 -1.54 18.57 -12.75
C ASP A 220 -1.72 17.54 -11.61
N SER A 221 -2.04 16.31 -11.99
CA SER A 221 -2.27 15.20 -11.06
C SER A 221 -1.04 14.84 -10.22
N ALA A 222 0.17 15.06 -10.74
CA ALA A 222 1.40 14.76 -10.01
C ALA A 222 1.64 15.74 -8.89
N LEU A 223 1.44 17.03 -9.17
CA LEU A 223 1.61 18.07 -8.16
C LEU A 223 0.57 17.93 -7.04
N LEU A 224 -0.70 17.68 -7.37
CA LEU A 224 -1.73 17.42 -6.37
C LEU A 224 -1.43 16.18 -5.53
N ALA A 225 -1.04 15.07 -6.18
CA ALA A 225 -0.73 13.83 -5.45
C ALA A 225 0.44 13.99 -4.50
N VAL A 226 1.49 14.72 -4.89
CA VAL A 226 2.60 15.06 -3.99
C VAL A 226 2.13 15.90 -2.81
N GLY A 227 1.26 16.89 -3.05
CA GLY A 227 0.65 17.69 -1.97
C GLY A 227 -0.12 16.82 -0.97
N LEU A 228 -1.01 15.95 -1.46
CA LEU A 228 -1.79 15.02 -0.63
C LEU A 228 -0.88 14.04 0.14
N ILE A 229 0.17 13.50 -0.46
CA ILE A 229 1.17 12.64 0.22
C ILE A 229 1.85 13.39 1.36
N ILE A 230 2.35 14.61 1.12
CA ILE A 230 3.01 15.40 2.16
C ILE A 230 2.03 15.71 3.29
N ASN A 231 0.81 16.11 2.94
CA ASN A 231 -0.23 16.44 3.90
C ASN A 231 -0.62 15.23 4.76
N GLU A 232 -0.86 14.08 4.14
CA GLU A 232 -1.15 12.81 4.83
C GLU A 232 -0.07 12.45 5.85
N GLN A 233 1.19 12.44 5.41
CA GLN A 233 2.30 12.00 6.25
C GLN A 233 2.56 12.93 7.43
N ASN A 234 2.36 14.24 7.26
CA ASN A 234 2.39 15.20 8.38
C ASN A 234 1.15 15.12 9.26
N TYR A 235 -0.02 14.83 8.69
CA TYR A 235 -1.28 14.72 9.44
C TYR A 235 -1.22 13.59 10.47
N ILE A 236 -0.69 12.43 10.07
CA ILE A 236 -0.54 11.25 10.94
C ILE A 236 0.65 11.35 11.91
N GLU A 237 1.66 12.16 11.61
CA GLU A 237 2.89 12.27 12.41
C GLU A 237 2.57 12.56 13.89
N GLY A 238 1.92 13.68 14.17
CA GLY A 238 1.58 14.03 15.54
C GLY A 238 0.35 13.30 16.11
N ARG A 239 -0.45 12.61 15.28
CA ARG A 239 -1.71 11.96 15.69
C ARG A 239 -1.59 10.48 15.98
N VAL A 240 -0.64 9.81 15.32
CA VAL A 240 -0.41 8.38 15.43
C VAL A 240 1.06 8.11 15.72
N VAL A 241 1.99 8.59 14.89
CA VAL A 241 3.40 8.20 14.98
C VAL A 241 4.01 8.66 16.30
N GLN A 242 3.74 9.90 16.72
CA GLN A 242 4.22 10.46 17.98
C GLN A 242 3.27 10.23 19.17
N ASN A 243 2.18 9.47 18.97
CA ASN A 243 1.28 9.13 20.06
C ASN A 243 2.03 8.25 21.08
N SER A 244 2.01 8.66 22.36
CA SER A 244 2.77 7.99 23.43
C SER A 244 2.38 6.53 23.63
N TYR A 245 1.12 6.18 23.41
CA TYR A 245 0.62 4.81 23.49
C TYR A 245 1.26 3.93 22.40
N PHE A 246 1.17 4.34 21.12
CA PHE A 246 1.74 3.56 20.02
C PHE A 246 3.28 3.55 20.04
N GLN A 247 3.91 4.65 20.46
CA GLN A 247 5.37 4.69 20.67
C GLN A 247 5.81 3.63 21.68
N LYS A 248 5.12 3.55 22.83
CA LYS A 248 5.47 2.63 23.90
C LYS A 248 5.17 1.17 23.55
N ASN A 249 3.99 0.90 23.01
CA ASN A 249 3.48 -0.47 22.88
C ASN A 249 3.83 -1.12 21.52
N ILE A 250 4.11 -0.31 20.49
CA ILE A 250 4.34 -0.80 19.13
C ILE A 250 5.71 -0.38 18.62
N LEU A 251 5.93 0.92 18.36
CA LEU A 251 7.07 1.38 17.55
C LEU A 251 8.43 1.12 18.21
N ARG A 252 8.49 1.05 19.55
CA ARG A 252 9.70 0.71 20.31
C ARG A 252 9.78 -0.77 20.71
N SER A 253 8.77 -1.57 20.35
CA SER A 253 8.75 -2.99 20.67
C SER A 253 9.77 -3.78 19.84
N PRO A 254 10.50 -4.75 20.44
CA PRO A 254 11.34 -5.67 19.69
C PRO A 254 10.57 -6.43 18.60
N ALA A 255 9.29 -6.76 18.84
CA ALA A 255 8.44 -7.44 17.87
C ALA A 255 8.22 -6.59 16.60
N PHE A 256 8.06 -5.27 16.74
CA PHE A 256 7.93 -4.35 15.62
C PHE A 256 9.26 -4.22 14.84
N THR A 257 10.38 -4.16 15.55
CA THR A 257 11.71 -4.14 14.91
C THR A 257 11.96 -5.43 14.13
N LEU A 258 11.53 -6.57 14.69
CA LEU A 258 11.60 -7.87 14.05
C LEU A 258 10.70 -7.93 12.79
N HIS A 259 9.49 -7.37 12.86
CA HIS A 259 8.58 -7.22 11.71
C HIS A 259 9.23 -6.42 10.57
N GLY A 260 9.90 -5.30 10.88
CA GLY A 260 10.68 -4.53 9.91
C GLY A 260 11.86 -5.33 9.32
N ARG A 261 12.61 -6.07 10.16
CA ARG A 261 13.73 -6.94 9.73
C ARG A 261 13.29 -8.09 8.82
N PHE A 262 12.05 -8.55 8.95
CA PHE A 262 11.43 -9.51 8.04
C PHE A 262 10.89 -8.89 6.74
N GLN A 263 11.10 -7.58 6.53
CA GLN A 263 10.55 -6.82 5.42
C GLN A 263 9.03 -6.92 5.35
N MET A 264 8.33 -6.95 6.48
CA MET A 264 6.86 -6.98 6.46
C MET A 264 6.25 -5.58 6.29
N ASN A 265 7.08 -4.53 6.27
CA ASN A 265 6.70 -3.15 5.92
C ASN A 265 6.70 -2.92 4.38
N GLN A 266 6.24 -3.93 3.62
CA GLN A 266 6.14 -3.86 2.18
C GLN A 266 4.80 -3.29 1.74
N VAL A 267 4.83 -2.44 0.71
CA VAL A 267 3.64 -2.07 -0.06
C VAL A 267 3.77 -2.62 -1.45
N ILE A 268 2.87 -3.53 -1.82
CA ILE A 268 2.89 -4.27 -3.07
C ILE A 268 1.60 -4.08 -3.86
N PHE A 269 1.69 -4.06 -5.18
CA PHE A 269 0.58 -3.98 -6.13
C PHE A 269 0.65 -5.17 -7.09
N PRO A 270 -0.30 -6.11 -7.02
CA PRO A 270 -0.42 -7.18 -8.01
C PRO A 270 -0.77 -6.62 -9.39
N MET A 271 -0.31 -7.33 -10.43
CA MET A 271 -0.58 -6.98 -11.81
C MET A 271 -1.22 -8.15 -12.54
N LEU A 272 -2.34 -7.89 -13.21
CA LEU A 272 -2.95 -8.81 -14.16
C LEU A 272 -2.51 -8.50 -15.59
N VAL A 273 -2.25 -9.53 -16.37
CA VAL A 273 -2.04 -9.43 -17.83
C VAL A 273 -3.42 -9.35 -18.46
N LYS A 274 -3.66 -8.29 -19.22
CA LYS A 274 -4.85 -8.20 -20.06
C LYS A 274 -4.78 -9.35 -21.07
N LYS A 275 -5.73 -10.29 -21.05
CA LYS A 275 -5.90 -11.26 -22.13
C LYS A 275 -6.11 -10.46 -23.41
N GLU A 276 -5.14 -10.47 -24.32
CA GLU A 276 -5.39 -10.04 -25.69
C GLU A 276 -6.42 -11.00 -26.26
N ILE A 277 -7.64 -10.52 -26.50
CA ILE A 277 -8.61 -11.22 -27.33
C ILE A 277 -7.99 -11.20 -28.73
N ARG A 278 -7.39 -12.32 -29.14
CA ARG A 278 -7.14 -12.56 -30.56
C ARG A 278 -8.50 -12.53 -31.23
N THR A 279 -8.80 -11.44 -31.93
CA THR A 279 -9.84 -11.45 -32.95
C THR A 279 -9.30 -12.33 -34.06
N ASP A 280 -9.63 -13.61 -34.01
CA ASP A 280 -9.48 -14.51 -35.15
C ASP A 280 -10.47 -14.03 -36.22
N GLN A 281 -10.06 -13.02 -36.98
CA GLN A 281 -10.55 -12.79 -38.33
C GLN A 281 -9.56 -13.47 -39.25
N GLU A 282 -9.84 -14.73 -39.59
CA GLU A 282 -9.33 -15.32 -40.82
C GLU A 282 -10.46 -16.02 -41.57
N ASP A 283 -10.45 -15.75 -42.86
CA ASP A 283 -11.40 -16.09 -43.88
C ASP A 283 -11.66 -17.59 -44.02
N ALA A 284 -12.88 -17.90 -44.43
CA ALA A 284 -13.28 -19.22 -44.88
C ALA A 284 -12.66 -19.54 -46.25
N SER A 285 -11.73 -20.50 -46.30
CA SER A 285 -11.37 -21.39 -47.45
C SER A 285 -10.13 -22.19 -47.01
N GLU A 286 -10.03 -23.52 -46.91
CA GLU A 286 -10.42 -24.70 -47.72
C GLU A 286 -10.32 -25.99 -46.82
N PRO A 287 -10.83 -27.17 -47.25
CA PRO A 287 -10.86 -28.39 -46.43
C PRO A 287 -9.52 -29.19 -46.44
N PRO A 288 -9.30 -30.11 -45.47
CA PRO A 288 -7.98 -30.66 -45.18
C PRO A 288 -7.61 -31.86 -46.07
N SER A 289 -6.38 -31.85 -46.61
CA SER A 289 -5.73 -33.03 -47.17
C SER A 289 -4.86 -33.73 -46.12
N ALA A 290 -5.06 -35.03 -45.97
CA ALA A 290 -4.35 -35.91 -45.04
C ALA A 290 -2.89 -36.21 -45.43
N LYS A 291 -2.12 -36.67 -44.43
CA LYS A 291 -0.71 -37.15 -44.38
C LYS A 291 0.27 -36.04 -43.95
N SER A 292 1.14 -36.19 -42.95
CA SER A 292 1.78 -37.38 -42.36
C SER A 292 2.27 -37.06 -40.94
N GLU A 293 2.13 -38.02 -40.03
CA GLU A 293 2.82 -38.08 -38.74
C GLU A 293 4.33 -38.29 -38.98
N GLU A 294 5.18 -37.45 -38.40
CA GLU A 294 6.48 -37.87 -37.86
C GLU A 294 7.13 -36.79 -36.98
N SER A 295 7.37 -37.19 -35.71
CA SER A 295 8.44 -36.78 -34.80
C SER A 295 8.86 -35.29 -34.77
N ARG A 296 8.36 -34.57 -33.76
CA ARG A 296 9.15 -33.55 -33.08
C ARG A 296 9.13 -33.80 -31.58
N GLU A 297 10.33 -34.06 -31.07
CA GLU A 297 10.63 -34.31 -29.67
C GLU A 297 10.16 -33.16 -28.78
N ASN A 298 9.45 -33.54 -27.73
CA ASN A 298 9.00 -32.68 -26.64
C ASN A 298 10.21 -32.15 -25.86
N THR A 299 10.62 -30.91 -26.11
CA THR A 299 11.30 -30.07 -25.11
C THR A 299 10.26 -29.17 -24.45
N GLY A 300 9.36 -29.77 -23.67
CA GLY A 300 8.35 -29.06 -22.89
C GLY A 300 8.92 -28.57 -21.57
N HIS A 301 9.63 -27.44 -21.59
CA HIS A 301 10.06 -26.71 -20.38
C HIS A 301 9.93 -25.19 -20.53
N GLU A 302 8.98 -24.73 -21.33
CA GLU A 302 8.62 -23.32 -21.42
C GLU A 302 7.08 -23.19 -21.37
N GLU A 303 6.61 -22.28 -20.51
CA GLU A 303 5.24 -21.75 -20.43
C GLU A 303 4.14 -22.62 -19.77
N GLU A 304 4.33 -22.99 -18.51
CA GLU A 304 3.19 -23.08 -17.57
C GLU A 304 3.00 -21.74 -16.84
N THR A 305 2.88 -20.66 -17.63
CA THR A 305 2.52 -19.33 -17.13
C THR A 305 1.08 -19.35 -16.61
N CYS A 306 0.94 -19.23 -15.29
CA CYS A 306 -0.24 -18.80 -14.55
C CYS A 306 -1.60 -18.93 -15.26
N LEU A 307 -2.32 -20.02 -15.01
CA LEU A 307 -3.75 -20.21 -15.31
C LEU A 307 -4.70 -19.09 -14.78
N ASN A 308 -4.19 -18.06 -14.10
CA ASN A 308 -4.93 -16.86 -13.66
C ASN A 308 -4.35 -15.52 -14.19
N GLY A 309 -3.43 -15.50 -15.15
CA GLY A 309 -3.03 -14.25 -15.82
C GLY A 309 -2.27 -13.21 -14.97
N CYS A 310 -1.83 -13.48 -13.74
CA CYS A 310 -0.97 -12.54 -12.99
C CYS A 310 0.44 -12.44 -13.60
N ARG A 311 0.89 -11.21 -13.95
CA ARG A 311 2.26 -10.93 -14.44
C ARG A 311 3.32 -10.88 -13.33
N GLY A 312 2.88 -10.78 -12.07
CA GLY A 312 3.72 -10.61 -10.88
C GLY A 312 3.23 -9.47 -9.99
N MET A 313 4.00 -9.14 -8.96
CA MET A 313 3.73 -8.03 -8.04
C MET A 313 4.85 -7.00 -8.15
N VAL A 314 4.49 -5.72 -8.15
CA VAL A 314 5.45 -4.62 -7.96
C VAL A 314 5.30 -4.02 -6.58
N GLY A 315 6.29 -3.30 -6.08
CA GLY A 315 6.20 -2.68 -4.77
C GLY A 315 7.49 -2.07 -4.31
N LEU A 316 7.47 -1.58 -3.07
CA LEU A 316 8.63 -1.02 -2.38
C LEU A 316 8.60 -1.45 -0.91
N VAL A 317 9.77 -1.38 -0.27
CA VAL A 317 9.95 -1.63 1.16
C VAL A 317 10.20 -0.31 1.89
N LEU A 318 9.51 -0.09 3.00
CA LEU A 318 9.78 1.02 3.92
C LEU A 318 10.66 0.50 5.06
N GLU A 319 11.82 1.11 5.28
CA GLU A 319 12.80 0.66 6.28
C GLU A 319 12.43 1.18 7.68
N GLN A 320 12.20 2.50 7.82
CA GLN A 320 11.91 3.13 9.11
C GLN A 320 10.60 3.90 9.07
N PHE A 321 9.53 3.24 9.51
CA PHE A 321 8.21 3.87 9.61
C PHE A 321 8.18 5.12 10.50
N SER A 322 9.04 5.23 11.52
CA SER A 322 9.10 6.42 12.38
C SER A 322 9.66 7.67 11.70
N ASN A 323 10.35 7.55 10.56
CA ASN A 323 10.98 8.67 9.87
C ASN A 323 10.01 9.34 8.88
N LEU A 324 9.61 10.59 9.19
CA LEU A 324 8.68 11.36 8.36
C LEU A 324 9.19 11.61 6.93
N GLU A 325 10.46 11.97 6.76
CA GLU A 325 11.03 12.25 5.43
C GLU A 325 11.07 10.99 4.57
N GLU A 326 11.44 9.86 5.18
CA GLU A 326 11.43 8.56 4.52
C GLU A 326 10.02 8.19 4.07
N ARG A 327 9.00 8.35 4.93
CA ARG A 327 7.61 8.05 4.54
C ARG A 327 7.11 8.96 3.41
N ILE A 328 7.46 10.25 3.43
CA ILE A 328 7.11 11.18 2.33
C ILE A 328 7.80 10.74 1.02
N ALA A 329 9.10 10.40 1.07
CA ALA A 329 9.84 9.92 -0.08
C ALA A 329 9.28 8.59 -0.60
N PHE A 330 8.90 7.68 0.30
CA PHE A 330 8.29 6.40 -0.01
C PHE A 330 6.94 6.56 -0.72
N GLY A 331 6.05 7.42 -0.19
CA GLY A 331 4.77 7.72 -0.84
C GLY A 331 4.94 8.30 -2.26
N LYS A 332 5.90 9.22 -2.43
CA LYS A 332 6.27 9.75 -3.76
C LYS A 332 6.82 8.68 -4.69
N ALA A 333 7.61 7.74 -4.19
CA ALA A 333 8.17 6.64 -4.96
C ALA A 333 7.09 5.64 -5.39
N LEU A 334 6.12 5.33 -4.52
CA LEU A 334 4.94 4.53 -4.86
C LEU A 334 4.10 5.19 -5.95
N TYR A 335 3.83 6.50 -5.81
CA TYR A 335 3.18 7.29 -6.85
C TYR A 335 3.93 7.19 -8.18
N ALA A 336 5.26 7.40 -8.13
CA ALA A 336 6.11 7.39 -9.30
C ALA A 336 6.16 6.01 -9.98
N MET A 337 6.12 4.94 -9.20
CA MET A 337 6.06 3.57 -9.69
C MET A 337 4.70 3.32 -10.38
N LEU A 338 3.60 3.62 -9.69
CA LEU A 338 2.25 3.32 -10.16
C LEU A 338 1.88 4.12 -11.43
N PHE A 339 2.15 5.42 -11.44
CA PHE A 339 1.76 6.28 -12.56
C PHE A 339 2.89 6.53 -13.57
N GLY A 340 4.14 6.20 -13.24
CA GLY A 340 5.30 6.51 -14.08
C GLY A 340 5.69 5.44 -15.08
N TYR A 341 5.10 4.24 -14.99
CA TYR A 341 5.32 3.12 -15.90
C TYR A 341 3.99 2.62 -16.45
N LYS A 342 3.90 2.45 -17.78
CA LYS A 342 2.65 2.10 -18.46
C LYS A 342 2.17 0.70 -18.12
N ASP A 343 3.07 -0.28 -18.20
CA ASP A 343 2.77 -1.68 -17.90
C ASP A 343 2.32 -1.87 -16.46
N VAL A 344 2.96 -1.15 -15.53
CA VAL A 344 2.58 -1.15 -14.11
C VAL A 344 1.17 -0.60 -13.95
N LEU A 345 0.88 0.60 -14.47
CA LEU A 345 -0.45 1.19 -14.31
C LEU A 345 -1.53 0.27 -14.87
N ASN A 346 -1.35 -0.22 -16.10
CA ASN A 346 -2.35 -1.05 -16.78
C ASN A 346 -2.59 -2.35 -16.01
N GLY A 347 -1.53 -3.02 -15.55
CA GLY A 347 -1.65 -4.28 -14.82
C GLY A 347 -2.30 -4.11 -13.45
N VAL A 348 -1.97 -3.04 -12.73
CA VAL A 348 -2.57 -2.74 -11.42
C VAL A 348 -4.03 -2.29 -11.55
N GLN A 349 -4.37 -1.53 -12.60
CA GLN A 349 -5.77 -1.19 -12.90
C GLN A 349 -6.61 -2.43 -13.22
N ALA A 350 -6.08 -3.35 -14.03
CA ALA A 350 -6.76 -4.61 -14.33
C ALA A 350 -6.98 -5.43 -13.04
N PHE A 351 -5.96 -5.51 -12.18
CA PHE A 351 -6.09 -6.15 -10.86
C PHE A 351 -7.21 -5.52 -10.01
N ALA A 352 -7.20 -4.20 -9.86
CA ALA A 352 -8.19 -3.49 -9.04
C ALA A 352 -9.62 -3.68 -9.57
N ALA A 353 -9.80 -3.76 -10.91
CA ALA A 353 -11.09 -3.96 -11.55
C ALA A 353 -11.62 -5.40 -11.41
N GLU A 354 -10.76 -6.41 -11.47
CA GLU A 354 -11.16 -7.82 -11.45
C GLU A 354 -11.22 -8.42 -10.04
N THR A 355 -10.59 -7.77 -9.04
CA THR A 355 -10.45 -8.33 -7.70
C THR A 355 -11.19 -7.49 -6.67
N GLU A 356 -12.29 -8.03 -6.14
CA GLU A 356 -13.02 -7.42 -5.01
C GLU A 356 -12.12 -7.31 -3.77
N HIS A 357 -12.16 -6.17 -3.07
CA HIS A 357 -11.40 -6.00 -1.84
C HIS A 357 -12.14 -6.55 -0.62
N ARG A 358 -11.53 -7.53 0.06
CA ARG A 358 -12.01 -8.18 1.29
C ARG A 358 -11.00 -8.09 2.44
N GLY A 359 -9.85 -7.47 2.19
CA GLY A 359 -8.75 -7.34 3.14
C GLY A 359 -7.93 -8.62 3.29
N SER A 360 -7.99 -9.60 2.39
CA SER A 360 -7.25 -10.87 2.52
C SER A 360 -6.04 -10.91 1.57
N ARG A 361 -4.93 -11.56 1.98
CA ARG A 361 -3.83 -11.87 1.05
C ARG A 361 -4.21 -12.84 -0.06
N GLN A 362 -5.32 -13.56 0.07
CA GLN A 362 -5.82 -14.40 -1.02
C GLN A 362 -6.08 -13.58 -2.29
N GLU A 363 -6.47 -12.31 -2.17
CA GLU A 363 -6.64 -11.39 -3.31
C GLU A 363 -5.33 -11.23 -4.09
N TYR A 364 -4.21 -11.11 -3.38
CA TYR A 364 -2.90 -10.84 -3.95
C TYR A 364 -2.26 -12.12 -4.50
N TRP A 365 -2.45 -13.22 -3.78
CA TRP A 365 -1.76 -14.47 -4.09
C TRP A 365 -2.62 -15.72 -3.81
N PRO A 366 -3.65 -15.99 -4.63
CA PRO A 366 -4.62 -17.06 -4.37
C PRO A 366 -4.03 -18.48 -4.45
N LYS A 367 -2.84 -18.63 -5.06
CA LYS A 367 -2.07 -19.89 -5.08
C LYS A 367 -1.24 -20.11 -3.81
N LEU A 368 -1.12 -19.12 -2.94
CA LEU A 368 -0.35 -19.18 -1.71
C LEU A 368 -1.22 -19.05 -0.46
N PHE A 369 -2.25 -18.21 -0.53
CA PHE A 369 -3.17 -17.95 0.58
C PHE A 369 -4.59 -18.43 0.31
N THR A 370 -5.34 -18.67 1.39
CA THR A 370 -6.77 -18.97 1.39
C THR A 370 -7.44 -18.30 2.58
N SER A 371 -8.64 -17.74 2.40
CA SER A 371 -9.49 -17.27 3.49
C SER A 371 -10.28 -18.39 4.17
N ASP A 372 -10.39 -19.56 3.52
CA ASP A 372 -11.04 -20.72 4.14
C ASP A 372 -10.11 -21.38 5.17
N LYS A 373 -10.43 -21.19 6.46
CA LYS A 373 -9.71 -21.78 7.59
C LYS A 373 -9.64 -23.31 7.55
N LYS A 374 -10.67 -23.98 7.03
CA LYS A 374 -10.71 -25.45 6.95
C LYS A 374 -9.81 -25.99 5.84
N ALA A 375 -9.71 -25.25 4.74
CA ALA A 375 -8.83 -25.59 3.61
C ALA A 375 -7.38 -25.11 3.78
N ALA A 376 -7.10 -24.35 4.84
CA ALA A 376 -5.76 -23.87 5.14
C ALA A 376 -4.87 -24.95 5.77
N LEU A 377 -3.56 -24.81 5.58
CA LEU A 377 -2.56 -25.56 6.33
C LEU A 377 -2.63 -25.15 7.80
N ASN A 378 -2.83 -26.12 8.69
CA ASN A 378 -2.99 -25.91 10.13
C ASN A 378 -2.00 -26.78 10.92
N SER A 379 -0.76 -26.92 10.45
CA SER A 379 0.23 -27.87 10.98
C SER A 379 1.63 -27.27 10.94
N PRO A 380 2.51 -27.49 11.94
CA PRO A 380 3.84 -26.87 12.09
C PRO A 380 4.85 -27.30 11.00
N GLY A 381 4.54 -26.98 9.76
CA GLY A 381 5.29 -27.37 8.56
C GLY A 381 5.03 -26.42 7.40
N GLU A 382 4.45 -25.24 7.68
CA GLU A 382 4.24 -24.18 6.71
C GLU A 382 5.56 -23.81 6.01
N SER A 383 6.67 -23.72 6.77
CA SER A 383 7.98 -23.42 6.19
C SER A 383 8.48 -24.53 5.26
N SER A 384 8.30 -25.79 5.65
CA SER A 384 8.70 -26.95 4.84
C SER A 384 7.92 -27.05 3.54
N GLU A 385 6.61 -26.82 3.57
CA GLU A 385 5.78 -26.80 2.37
C GLU A 385 6.16 -25.65 1.42
N LEU A 386 6.48 -24.46 1.96
CA LEU A 386 6.94 -23.31 1.17
C LEU A 386 8.31 -23.52 0.47
N LEU A 387 9.12 -24.48 0.95
CA LEU A 387 10.39 -24.87 0.33
C LEU A 387 10.22 -25.90 -0.80
N LYS A 388 9.12 -26.67 -0.80
CA LYS A 388 8.90 -27.76 -1.79
C LYS A 388 8.51 -27.26 -3.17
N SER A 389 7.79 -26.14 -3.24
CA SER A 389 7.22 -25.61 -4.48
C SER A 389 7.02 -24.11 -4.37
N GLU A 390 7.11 -23.41 -5.49
CA GLU A 390 6.74 -22.00 -5.59
C GLU A 390 5.24 -21.78 -5.26
N TRP A 391 4.38 -22.75 -5.56
CA TRP A 391 2.95 -22.69 -5.27
C TRP A 391 2.54 -23.73 -4.24
N LEU A 392 1.55 -23.39 -3.41
CA LEU A 392 0.96 -24.33 -2.46
C LEU A 392 -0.28 -24.98 -3.07
N PRO A 393 -0.38 -26.33 -3.06
CA PRO A 393 -1.57 -27.01 -3.56
C PRO A 393 -2.79 -26.67 -2.69
N PRO A 394 -4.02 -26.82 -3.22
CA PRO A 394 -5.24 -26.75 -2.40
C PRO A 394 -5.14 -27.63 -1.16
N GLY A 395 -5.63 -27.17 -0.01
CA GLY A 395 -5.49 -27.87 1.28
C GLY A 395 -4.18 -27.61 2.03
N LYS A 396 -3.19 -26.98 1.38
CA LYS A 396 -1.90 -26.61 2.01
C LYS A 396 -1.58 -25.12 1.95
N ARG A 397 -2.54 -24.29 1.53
CA ARG A 397 -2.37 -22.84 1.44
C ARG A 397 -2.36 -22.21 2.82
N LEU A 398 -1.70 -21.07 2.94
CA LEU A 398 -1.60 -20.31 4.19
C LEU A 398 -2.92 -19.60 4.49
N TYR A 399 -3.33 -19.62 5.75
CA TYR A 399 -4.54 -18.93 6.19
C TYR A 399 -4.35 -17.41 6.20
N SER A 400 -5.16 -16.69 5.42
CA SER A 400 -5.29 -15.22 5.49
C SER A 400 -6.79 -14.86 5.45
N PRO A 401 -7.42 -14.54 6.59
CA PRO A 401 -8.85 -14.30 6.67
C PRO A 401 -9.28 -13.04 5.93
N SER A 402 -10.59 -12.86 5.74
CA SER A 402 -11.18 -11.59 5.33
C SER A 402 -11.34 -10.65 6.53
N LEU A 403 -11.30 -9.33 6.30
CA LEU A 403 -11.32 -8.34 7.39
C LEU A 403 -12.54 -8.48 8.30
N ASN A 404 -13.73 -8.59 7.71
CA ASN A 404 -14.99 -8.68 8.45
C ASN A 404 -15.15 -9.99 9.26
N GLU A 405 -14.31 -11.00 9.03
CA GLU A 405 -14.35 -12.27 9.78
C GLU A 405 -13.58 -12.17 11.10
N VAL A 406 -12.60 -11.27 11.18
CA VAL A 406 -11.63 -11.23 12.28
C VAL A 406 -11.57 -9.89 13.00
N TRP A 407 -12.10 -8.83 12.39
CA TRP A 407 -12.15 -7.49 12.93
C TRP A 407 -13.55 -6.88 12.76
N HIS A 408 -13.96 -6.12 13.77
CA HIS A 408 -15.23 -5.40 13.77
C HIS A 408 -14.95 -3.91 13.61
N ASP A 409 -15.96 -3.15 13.18
CA ASP A 409 -15.89 -1.70 13.12
C ASP A 409 -15.61 -1.13 14.52
N VAL A 410 -14.56 -0.33 14.65
CA VAL A 410 -14.14 0.26 15.92
C VAL A 410 -14.38 1.77 15.88
N PRO A 411 -15.10 2.35 16.85
CA PRO A 411 -15.18 3.80 16.96
C PRO A 411 -13.81 4.37 17.34
N TYR A 412 -13.40 5.46 16.71
CA TYR A 412 -12.14 6.12 17.05
C TYR A 412 -12.33 7.17 18.14
N GLU A 413 -11.28 7.36 18.93
CA GLU A 413 -11.19 8.48 19.85
C GLU A 413 -11.30 9.84 19.13
N PRO A 414 -11.69 10.90 19.86
CA PRO A 414 -11.69 12.24 19.31
C PRO A 414 -10.35 12.62 18.66
N ILE A 415 -10.44 13.12 17.42
CA ILE A 415 -9.28 13.52 16.63
C ILE A 415 -8.72 14.81 17.21
N THR A 416 -7.42 14.85 17.51
CA THR A 416 -6.75 16.09 17.91
C THR A 416 -6.77 17.09 16.76
N ARG A 417 -7.32 18.28 17.04
CA ARG A 417 -7.58 19.31 16.02
C ARG A 417 -6.51 20.38 16.08
N TYR A 418 -5.65 20.40 15.07
CA TYR A 418 -4.68 21.47 14.84
C TYR A 418 -4.20 21.41 13.39
N ASP A 419 -3.87 22.57 12.82
CA ASP A 419 -3.15 22.64 11.56
C ASP A 419 -1.67 22.31 11.80
N TRP A 420 -1.16 21.28 11.13
CA TRP A 420 0.22 20.84 11.25
C TRP A 420 1.20 21.76 10.51
N PHE A 421 0.73 22.57 9.56
CA PHE A 421 1.57 23.43 8.72
C PHE A 421 2.08 24.64 9.50
N LYS A 422 3.24 24.46 10.15
CA LYS A 422 3.85 25.43 11.06
C LYS A 422 5.30 25.78 10.71
N SER A 423 5.94 25.04 9.80
CA SER A 423 7.37 25.17 9.46
C SER A 423 7.61 25.07 7.96
N ARG A 424 8.78 25.57 7.52
CA ARG A 424 9.23 25.50 6.13
C ARG A 424 9.60 24.08 5.67
N SER A 425 9.88 23.16 6.58
CA SER A 425 10.33 21.79 6.24
C SER A 425 9.40 21.05 5.27
N ALA A 426 8.08 21.26 5.36
CA ALA A 426 7.13 20.64 4.44
C ALA A 426 7.15 21.28 3.03
N ILE A 427 7.59 22.54 2.91
CA ILE A 427 7.74 23.24 1.62
C ILE A 427 8.91 22.65 0.83
N ASP A 428 10.02 22.34 1.51
CA ASP A 428 11.21 21.72 0.91
C ASP A 428 10.90 20.32 0.34
N GLN A 429 9.84 19.69 0.85
CA GLN A 429 9.34 18.42 0.35
C GLN A 429 8.51 18.56 -0.93
N VAL A 430 8.15 19.76 -1.41
CA VAL A 430 7.40 19.91 -2.68
C VAL A 430 8.36 19.73 -3.86
N THR A 431 8.66 18.47 -4.18
CA THR A 431 9.66 18.06 -5.16
C THR A 431 9.13 17.00 -6.10
N ARG A 432 9.68 16.96 -7.32
CA ARG A 432 9.29 16.00 -8.36
C ARG A 432 9.48 14.57 -7.86
N PRO A 433 8.46 13.69 -8.01
CA PRO A 433 8.59 12.30 -7.62
C PRO A 433 9.59 11.56 -8.52
N LYS A 434 10.46 10.75 -7.90
CA LYS A 434 11.51 9.98 -8.58
C LYS A 434 11.02 8.57 -8.85
N ARG A 435 11.17 8.10 -10.10
CA ARG A 435 10.79 6.72 -10.47
C ARG A 435 11.77 5.73 -9.86
N PRO A 436 11.32 4.78 -9.03
CA PRO A 436 12.15 3.66 -8.64
C PRO A 436 12.41 2.75 -9.84
N VAL A 437 13.58 2.11 -9.86
CA VAL A 437 13.97 1.15 -10.91
C VAL A 437 13.89 -0.30 -10.44
N TRP A 438 13.98 -0.52 -9.13
CA TRP A 438 13.85 -1.82 -8.48
C TRP A 438 12.43 -1.92 -7.92
N ILE A 439 11.54 -2.53 -8.70
CA ILE A 439 10.11 -2.50 -8.39
C ILE A 439 9.47 -3.88 -8.39
N GLU A 440 10.08 -4.90 -8.99
CA GLU A 440 9.55 -6.27 -8.95
C GLU A 440 9.71 -6.85 -7.53
N MET A 441 8.62 -7.31 -6.94
CA MET A 441 8.56 -7.71 -5.53
C MET A 441 8.07 -9.14 -5.31
N THR A 442 7.75 -9.92 -6.35
CA THR A 442 7.20 -11.28 -6.18
C THR A 442 8.14 -12.17 -5.38
N HIS A 443 9.42 -12.25 -5.77
CA HIS A 443 10.38 -13.10 -5.07
C HIS A 443 10.77 -12.53 -3.69
N ALA A 444 10.93 -11.21 -3.58
CA ALA A 444 11.24 -10.54 -2.31
C ALA A 444 10.10 -10.72 -1.29
N HIS A 445 8.86 -10.58 -1.73
CA HIS A 445 7.67 -10.77 -0.91
C HIS A 445 7.52 -12.24 -0.49
N ARG A 446 7.72 -13.18 -1.42
CA ARG A 446 7.74 -14.61 -1.09
C ARG A 446 8.76 -14.93 0.00
N TYR A 447 9.98 -14.41 -0.16
CA TYR A 447 11.06 -14.64 0.78
C TYR A 447 10.72 -14.09 2.17
N ALA A 448 10.06 -12.94 2.26
CA ALA A 448 9.53 -12.42 3.53
C ALA A 448 8.51 -13.39 4.16
N VAL A 449 7.55 -13.91 3.39
CA VAL A 449 6.57 -14.91 3.87
C VAL A 449 7.27 -16.19 4.37
N GLN A 450 8.27 -16.68 3.65
CA GLN A 450 9.05 -17.86 4.05
C GLN A 450 9.77 -17.65 5.38
N LYS A 451 10.36 -16.47 5.60
CA LYS A 451 11.02 -16.16 6.87
C LYS A 451 10.01 -16.12 8.02
N THR A 452 8.84 -15.53 7.82
CA THR A 452 7.78 -15.53 8.83
C THR A 452 7.33 -16.95 9.16
N ALA A 453 7.18 -17.81 8.16
CA ALA A 453 6.84 -19.22 8.35
C ALA A 453 7.91 -19.99 9.13
N LEU A 454 9.20 -19.71 8.92
CA LEU A 454 10.29 -20.31 9.70
C LEU A 454 10.21 -19.91 11.19
N THR A 455 9.91 -18.64 11.48
CA THR A 455 9.71 -18.19 12.86
C THR A 455 8.47 -18.83 13.49
N HIS A 456 7.37 -18.90 12.75
CA HIS A 456 6.16 -19.60 13.16
C HIS A 456 6.40 -21.05 13.56
N ASP A 457 7.08 -21.82 12.70
CA ASP A 457 7.34 -23.23 12.94
C ASP A 457 8.28 -23.43 14.15
N ALA A 458 9.26 -22.53 14.33
CA ALA A 458 10.17 -22.55 15.48
C ALA A 458 9.43 -22.26 16.80
N GLU A 459 8.58 -21.24 16.85
CA GLU A 459 7.79 -20.91 18.05
C GLU A 459 6.82 -22.06 18.40
N ARG A 460 6.13 -22.63 17.42
CA ARG A 460 5.24 -23.78 17.64
C ARG A 460 5.97 -25.04 18.14
N ALA A 461 7.24 -25.21 17.79
CA ALA A 461 8.06 -26.31 18.26
C ALA A 461 8.54 -26.13 19.72
N VAL A 462 8.56 -24.90 20.23
CA VAL A 462 8.94 -24.59 21.62
C VAL A 462 7.73 -24.59 22.55
N THR A 463 6.55 -24.19 22.05
CA THR A 463 5.32 -24.04 22.86
C THR A 463 4.49 -25.34 22.97
N LYS A 464 4.88 -26.41 22.27
CA LYS A 464 4.31 -27.78 22.39
C LYS A 464 5.30 -28.70 23.06
#